data_AF-A0A357ZF45-F1
#
_entry.id   AF-A0A357ZF45-F1
#
_cell.length_a   1.000
_cell.length_b   1.000
_cell.length_c   1.000
_cell.angle_alpha   90.00
_cell.angle_beta   90.00
_cell.angle_gamma   90.00
#
_symmetry.space_group_name_H-M   'P 1'
#
loop_
_entity.id
_entity.type
_entity.pdbx_description
1 polymer ?
#
loop_
_entity_poly.entity_id
_entity_poly.type
_entity_poly.pdbx_seq_one_letter_code
_entity_poly.pdbx_strand_id
1 'polypeptide(L)'
;MGQVVQKQELAVGEVTVMSELAYDANPSLGYTVYLEEAGALIPYLVLTDDYNDSGNTLLLRKHTMDEVRRYHPIEAGATSYYNGCEIDTWLSTEFVSMLSGLNIETSSINITVENTYGASPHRGETEYIDREVFLLSRGEVFTVKQ
;
A
#
# COMPACT_ATOMS: atom_id res chain seq x y z
N MET A 1 27.05 24.31 16.62
CA MET A 1 26.38 25.09 15.55
C MET A 1 25.74 24.07 14.61
N GLY A 2 24.44 23.78 14.80
CA GLY A 2 23.72 22.81 13.98
C GLY A 2 23.38 23.40 12.62
N GLN A 3 23.68 22.68 11.55
CA GLN A 3 23.24 23.07 10.21
C GLN A 3 21.72 22.95 10.14
N VAL A 4 21.05 24.07 9.85
CA VAL A 4 19.65 24.09 9.46
C VAL A 4 19.58 23.51 8.05
N VAL A 5 18.97 22.33 7.92
CA VAL A 5 18.63 21.76 6.61
C VAL A 5 17.52 22.65 6.04
N GLN A 6 17.84 23.40 4.98
CA GLN A 6 16.85 24.22 4.29
C GLN A 6 15.86 23.29 3.59
N LYS A 7 14.57 23.47 3.91
CA LYS A 7 13.46 22.82 3.20
C LYS A 7 13.47 23.37 1.78
N GLN A 8 13.86 22.55 0.82
CA GLN A 8 13.86 22.95 -0.58
C GLN A 8 12.42 22.84 -1.09
N GLU A 9 11.77 23.99 -1.23
CA GLU A 9 10.47 24.09 -1.89
C GLU A 9 10.71 23.95 -3.39
N LEU A 10 10.51 22.75 -3.92
CA LEU A 10 10.64 22.48 -5.35
C LEU A 10 9.54 23.27 -6.07
N ALA A 11 9.94 24.09 -7.06
CA ALA A 11 9.00 24.80 -7.90
C ALA A 11 8.07 23.79 -8.58
N VAL A 12 6.76 23.98 -8.44
CA VAL A 12 5.73 23.19 -9.14
C VAL A 12 5.81 23.51 -10.64
N GLY A 13 6.71 22.82 -11.32
CA GLY A 13 6.95 22.93 -12.75
C GLY A 13 7.66 21.67 -13.22
N GLU A 14 6.87 20.75 -13.80
CA GLU A 14 7.27 19.48 -14.42
C GLU A 14 7.81 18.38 -13.48
N VAL A 15 7.08 18.08 -12.41
CA VAL A 15 7.08 16.71 -11.90
C VAL A 15 6.01 15.94 -12.66
N THR A 16 6.39 14.86 -13.33
CA THR A 16 5.46 14.06 -14.15
C THR A 16 5.21 12.68 -13.53
N VAL A 17 6.14 12.16 -12.72
CA VAL A 17 6.05 10.83 -12.09
C VAL A 17 6.39 10.91 -10.61
N MET A 18 5.68 10.18 -9.74
CA MET A 18 5.89 10.20 -8.29
C MET A 18 7.30 9.77 -7.87
N SER A 19 7.99 8.95 -8.67
CA SER A 19 9.39 8.57 -8.45
C SER A 19 10.34 9.77 -8.47
N GLU A 20 10.00 10.84 -9.22
CA GLU A 20 10.77 12.09 -9.27
C GLU A 20 10.60 12.91 -7.98
N LEU A 21 9.42 12.85 -7.33
CA LEU A 21 9.18 13.47 -6.01
C LEU A 21 9.83 12.68 -4.87
N ALA A 22 9.85 11.36 -5.00
CA ALA A 22 10.40 10.47 -3.99
C ALA A 22 11.93 10.53 -3.92
N TYR A 23 12.58 11.15 -4.90
CA TYR A 23 14.01 11.37 -4.91
C TYR A 23 14.39 12.48 -3.91
N ASP A 24 14.63 12.10 -2.66
CA ASP A 24 15.18 13.00 -1.65
C ASP A 24 16.71 13.10 -1.79
N ALA A 25 17.24 14.33 -1.72
CA ALA A 25 18.68 14.58 -1.77
C ALA A 25 19.45 13.92 -0.62
N ASN A 26 18.76 13.51 0.45
CA ASN A 26 19.29 12.69 1.52
C ASN A 26 19.09 11.19 1.21
N PRO A 27 20.14 10.47 0.78
CA PRO A 27 20.06 9.05 0.48
C PRO A 27 19.67 8.16 1.67
N SER A 28 19.72 8.67 2.92
CA SER A 28 19.22 7.93 4.08
C SER A 28 17.70 7.85 4.16
N LEU A 29 16.99 8.72 3.44
CA LEU A 29 15.52 8.74 3.41
C LEU A 29 14.95 7.82 2.32
N GLY A 30 15.76 7.45 1.32
CA GLY A 30 15.35 6.57 0.21
C GLY A 30 14.19 7.14 -0.60
N TYR A 31 13.46 6.27 -1.30
CA TYR A 31 12.26 6.62 -2.08
C TYR A 31 11.03 6.88 -1.19
N THR A 32 11.11 7.83 -0.25
CA THR A 32 10.02 8.15 0.67
C THR A 32 9.25 9.40 0.23
N VAL A 33 7.93 9.31 0.14
CA VAL A 33 7.00 10.44 0.03
C VAL A 33 6.17 10.59 1.29
N TYR A 34 5.66 11.78 1.57
CA TYR A 34 4.78 12.02 2.71
C TYR A 34 3.36 12.25 2.21
N LEU A 35 2.41 11.46 2.71
CA LEU A 35 1.00 11.57 2.39
C LEU A 35 0.23 12.08 3.60
N GLU A 36 -0.83 12.84 3.36
CA GLU A 36 -1.75 13.24 4.42
C GLU A 36 -2.71 12.09 4.74
N GLU A 37 -2.61 11.58 5.96
CA GLU A 37 -3.47 10.55 6.55
C GLU A 37 -4.10 11.15 7.81
N ALA A 38 -5.42 11.34 7.82
CA ALA A 38 -6.17 11.92 8.93
C ALA A 38 -5.60 13.26 9.46
N GLY A 39 -5.10 14.11 8.57
CA GLY A 39 -4.51 15.42 8.90
C GLY A 39 -3.05 15.38 9.36
N ALA A 40 -2.39 14.23 9.32
CA ALA A 40 -0.97 14.07 9.63
C ALA A 40 -0.17 13.64 8.40
N LEU A 41 1.06 14.14 8.26
CA LEU A 41 1.98 13.70 7.20
C LEU A 41 2.68 12.40 7.61
N ILE A 42 2.32 11.31 6.93
CA ILE A 42 2.83 9.95 7.18
C ILE A 42 3.78 9.54 6.05
N PRO A 43 4.94 8.91 6.35
CA PRO A 43 5.88 8.47 5.33
C PRO A 43 5.43 7.18 4.62
N TYR A 44 5.51 7.18 3.30
CA TYR A 44 5.27 6.06 2.39
C TYR A 44 6.48 5.83 1.50
N LEU A 45 6.80 4.57 1.23
CA LEU A 45 7.83 4.15 0.30
C LEU A 45 7.22 3.99 -1.09
N VAL A 46 7.87 4.54 -2.12
CA VAL A 46 7.56 4.23 -3.52
C VAL A 46 8.17 2.87 -3.84
N LEU A 47 7.33 1.89 -4.16
CA LEU A 47 7.77 0.54 -4.51
C LEU A 47 7.99 0.37 -6.02
N THR A 48 7.11 0.95 -6.83
CA THR A 48 7.21 0.99 -8.29
C THR A 48 6.39 2.18 -8.79
N ASP A 49 6.80 2.77 -9.90
CA ASP A 49 6.03 3.80 -10.62
C ASP A 49 5.17 3.23 -11.76
N ASP A 50 5.24 1.91 -11.99
CA ASP A 50 4.47 1.21 -13.00
C ASP A 50 3.92 -0.12 -12.44
N TYR A 51 2.95 -0.01 -11.53
CA TYR A 51 2.29 -1.17 -10.94
C TYR A 51 1.36 -1.83 -11.97
N ASN A 52 1.56 -3.12 -12.25
CA ASN A 52 0.79 -3.90 -13.22
C ASN A 52 0.75 -3.26 -14.63
N ASP A 53 1.85 -2.66 -15.09
CA ASP A 53 1.97 -2.03 -16.41
C ASP A 53 0.91 -0.93 -16.68
N SER A 54 0.40 -0.30 -15.61
CA SER A 54 -0.66 0.71 -15.67
C SER A 54 -0.15 2.15 -15.70
N GLY A 55 1.13 2.39 -15.42
CA GLY A 55 1.72 3.69 -15.14
C GLY A 55 1.36 4.26 -13.76
N ASN A 56 0.64 3.50 -12.92
CA ASN A 56 0.30 3.92 -11.56
C ASN A 56 1.42 3.57 -10.58
N THR A 57 1.61 4.44 -9.59
CA THR A 57 2.61 4.24 -8.54
C THR A 57 2.05 3.41 -7.39
N LEU A 58 2.77 2.35 -6.99
CA LEU A 58 2.46 1.59 -5.77
C LEU A 58 3.22 2.18 -4.58
N LEU A 59 2.47 2.55 -3.53
CA LEU A 59 3.00 3.12 -2.30
C LEU A 59 2.83 2.15 -1.12
N LEU A 60 3.86 2.01 -0.30
CA LEU A 60 3.84 1.23 0.94
C LEU A 60 4.00 2.14 2.15
N ARG A 61 3.01 2.14 3.04
CA ARG A 61 3.11 2.86 4.32
C ARG A 61 4.34 2.37 5.10
N LYS A 62 5.26 3.27 5.45
CA LYS A 62 6.60 2.91 5.98
C LYS A 62 6.54 2.32 7.38
N HIS A 63 5.56 2.73 8.18
CA HIS A 63 5.34 2.26 9.53
C HIS A 63 3.99 1.57 9.63
N THR A 64 3.86 0.63 10.57
CA THR A 64 2.56 0.08 10.94
C THR A 64 1.73 1.13 11.69
N MET A 65 0.42 0.95 11.73
CA MET A 65 -0.40 1.74 12.64
C MET A 65 -0.20 1.28 14.09
N ASP A 66 -0.45 2.18 15.03
CA ASP A 66 -0.41 1.86 16.46
C ASP A 66 -1.58 0.96 16.88
N GLU A 67 -2.70 1.06 16.17
CA GLU A 67 -3.88 0.24 16.44
C GLU A 67 -3.74 -1.16 15.83
N VAL A 68 -3.85 -2.18 16.67
CA VAL A 68 -3.90 -3.57 16.21
C VAL A 68 -5.28 -3.83 15.60
N ARG A 69 -5.29 -4.21 14.32
CA ARG A 69 -6.49 -4.63 13.60
C ARG A 69 -6.52 -6.15 13.48
N ARG A 70 -7.71 -6.73 13.60
CA ARG A 70 -7.90 -8.17 13.37
C ARG A 70 -8.01 -8.43 11.88
N TYR A 71 -7.47 -9.57 11.46
CA TYR A 71 -7.63 -10.05 10.09
C TYR A 71 -9.01 -10.71 9.90
N HIS A 72 -9.45 -11.54 10.86
CA HIS A 72 -10.79 -12.17 10.89
C HIS A 72 -11.43 -12.15 12.29
N PRO A 73 -12.77 -12.20 12.38
CA PRO A 73 -13.48 -12.44 13.63
C PRO A 73 -13.29 -13.89 14.11
N ILE A 74 -13.12 -14.07 15.43
CA ILE A 74 -12.84 -15.35 16.09
C ILE A 74 -13.96 -16.38 15.90
N GLU A 75 -15.21 -15.92 15.75
CA GLU A 75 -16.39 -16.78 15.65
C GLU A 75 -16.60 -17.39 14.25
N ALA A 76 -15.92 -16.87 13.23
CA ALA A 76 -16.05 -17.29 11.84
C ALA A 76 -15.01 -18.35 11.46
N GLY A 77 -14.93 -19.47 12.20
CA GLY A 77 -14.34 -20.74 11.73
C GLY A 77 -12.97 -20.70 11.02
N ALA A 78 -12.16 -19.66 11.23
CA ALA A 78 -10.85 -19.41 10.62
C ALA A 78 -10.73 -19.77 9.13
N THR A 79 -11.43 -19.05 8.25
CA THR A 79 -10.99 -18.96 6.84
C THR A 79 -9.93 -17.87 6.79
N SER A 80 -8.79 -18.09 6.12
CA SER A 80 -7.72 -17.10 5.89
C SER A 80 -7.95 -16.33 4.59
N TYR A 81 -9.24 -16.10 4.30
CA TYR A 81 -9.71 -15.57 3.03
C TYR A 81 -9.73 -14.04 3.06
N TYR A 82 -9.08 -13.39 2.11
CA TYR A 82 -8.84 -11.95 2.19
C TYR A 82 -10.09 -11.11 1.84
N ASN A 83 -10.82 -11.45 0.78
CA ASN A 83 -11.92 -10.64 0.28
C ASN A 83 -13.08 -10.59 1.29
N GLY A 84 -13.43 -9.39 1.76
CA GLY A 84 -14.50 -9.16 2.72
C GLY A 84 -14.13 -9.51 4.17
N CYS A 85 -12.86 -9.78 4.47
CA CYS A 85 -12.42 -9.94 5.86
C CYS A 85 -12.43 -8.60 6.62
N GLU A 86 -12.17 -8.64 7.94
CA GLU A 86 -12.27 -7.46 8.80
C GLU A 86 -11.25 -6.38 8.39
N ILE A 87 -10.00 -6.79 8.10
CA ILE A 87 -8.97 -5.86 7.64
C ILE A 87 -9.25 -5.33 6.23
N ASP A 88 -9.72 -6.16 5.31
CA ASP A 88 -10.06 -5.75 3.94
C ASP A 88 -11.23 -4.75 3.94
N THR A 89 -12.26 -5.01 4.74
CA THR A 89 -13.40 -4.10 4.92
C THR A 89 -12.94 -2.76 5.47
N TRP A 90 -12.09 -2.79 6.50
CA TRP A 90 -11.56 -1.58 7.11
C TRP A 90 -10.68 -0.76 6.15
N LEU A 91 -9.80 -1.42 5.39
CA LEU A 91 -8.97 -0.77 4.37
C LEU A 91 -9.83 -0.10 3.28
N SER A 92 -10.86 -0.81 2.82
CA SER A 92 -11.75 -0.37 1.74
C SER A 92 -12.79 0.67 2.15
N THR A 93 -12.89 1.00 3.45
CA THR A 93 -13.91 1.94 3.96
C THR A 93 -13.29 3.04 4.80
N GLU A 94 -12.81 2.69 6.00
CA GLU A 94 -12.31 3.65 6.96
C GLU A 94 -10.95 4.20 6.55
N PHE A 95 -10.00 3.32 6.21
CA PHE A 95 -8.63 3.79 5.94
C PHE A 95 -8.53 4.64 4.68
N VAL A 96 -9.14 4.21 3.57
CA VAL A 96 -9.14 5.00 2.34
C VAL A 96 -9.74 6.39 2.55
N SER A 97 -10.75 6.52 3.43
CA SER A 97 -11.37 7.80 3.76
C SER A 97 -10.46 8.74 4.57
N MET A 98 -9.40 8.22 5.17
CA MET A 98 -8.40 9.02 5.89
C MET A 98 -7.38 9.66 4.95
N LEU A 99 -7.25 9.17 3.71
CA LEU A 99 -6.29 9.67 2.74
C LEU A 99 -6.86 10.90 2.03
N SER A 100 -6.06 11.96 1.90
CA SER A 100 -6.44 13.20 1.21
C SER A 100 -5.35 13.69 0.27
N GLY A 101 -5.76 14.46 -0.75
CA GLY A 101 -4.84 15.11 -1.68
C GLY A 101 -4.24 14.20 -2.76
N LEU A 102 -4.80 13.00 -2.95
CA LEU A 102 -4.37 12.03 -3.95
C LEU A 102 -5.56 11.53 -4.78
N ASN A 103 -5.30 11.19 -6.03
CA ASN A 103 -6.21 10.36 -6.82
C ASN A 103 -5.78 8.90 -6.64
N ILE A 104 -6.56 8.13 -5.89
CA ILE A 104 -6.25 6.73 -5.61
C ILE A 104 -6.94 5.88 -6.67
N GLU A 105 -6.14 5.16 -7.46
CA GLU A 105 -6.65 4.32 -8.53
C GLU A 105 -7.00 2.92 -8.02
N THR A 106 -8.12 2.39 -8.52
CA THR A 106 -8.48 1.01 -8.26
C THR A 106 -7.57 0.08 -9.06
N SER A 107 -6.97 -0.90 -8.39
CA SER A 107 -6.08 -1.89 -9.00
C SER A 107 -6.60 -3.31 -8.78
N SER A 108 -6.40 -4.17 -9.79
CA SER A 108 -6.73 -5.59 -9.66
C SER A 108 -5.59 -6.35 -9.00
N ILE A 109 -5.86 -6.94 -7.83
CA ILE A 109 -4.89 -7.69 -7.04
C ILE A 109 -5.26 -9.18 -7.02
N ASN A 110 -4.24 -10.03 -6.95
CA ASN A 110 -4.40 -11.47 -6.89
C ASN A 110 -4.42 -11.94 -5.43
N ILE A 111 -5.46 -12.66 -5.05
CA ILE A 111 -5.61 -13.27 -3.72
C ILE A 111 -5.79 -14.77 -3.83
N THR A 112 -5.52 -15.49 -2.74
CA THR A 112 -5.81 -16.92 -2.64
C THR A 112 -7.32 -17.15 -2.47
N VAL A 113 -7.91 -18.07 -3.26
CA VAL A 113 -9.35 -18.35 -3.17
C VAL A 113 -9.73 -18.99 -1.84
N GLU A 114 -10.98 -18.83 -1.42
CA GLU A 114 -11.50 -19.40 -0.17
C GLU A 114 -11.37 -20.94 -0.16
N ASN A 115 -11.13 -21.54 1.01
CA ASN A 115 -11.08 -23.00 1.19
C ASN A 115 -9.95 -23.76 0.44
N THR A 116 -8.85 -23.07 0.12
CA THR A 116 -7.64 -23.68 -0.47
C THR A 116 -6.59 -24.12 0.54
N TYR A 117 -6.84 -23.90 1.83
CA TYR A 117 -5.93 -24.27 2.90
C TYR A 117 -6.07 -25.77 3.24
N GLY A 118 -4.95 -26.46 3.43
CA GLY A 118 -4.90 -27.90 3.74
C GLY A 118 -4.76 -28.80 2.50
N ALA A 119 -5.29 -30.03 2.58
CA ALA A 119 -5.28 -31.02 1.48
C ALA A 119 -6.40 -30.79 0.44
N SER A 120 -6.78 -29.53 0.24
CA SER A 120 -7.80 -29.15 -0.74
C SER A 120 -7.29 -29.39 -2.17
N PRO A 121 -8.10 -29.95 -3.09
CA PRO A 121 -7.72 -30.07 -4.49
C PRO A 121 -7.49 -28.71 -5.17
N HIS A 122 -7.95 -27.62 -4.55
CA HIS A 122 -7.82 -26.23 -5.02
C HIS A 122 -6.60 -25.50 -4.43
N ARG A 123 -5.67 -26.22 -3.78
CA ARG A 123 -4.53 -25.60 -3.10
C ARG A 123 -3.68 -24.76 -4.05
N GLY A 124 -3.58 -23.46 -3.77
CA GLY A 124 -2.81 -22.50 -4.56
C GLY A 124 -3.58 -21.84 -5.70
N GLU A 125 -4.88 -22.11 -5.82
CA GLU A 125 -5.75 -21.34 -6.69
C GLU A 125 -5.89 -19.89 -6.20
N THR A 126 -5.98 -18.99 -7.15
CA THR A 126 -6.05 -17.55 -6.91
C THR A 126 -7.17 -16.93 -7.73
N GLU A 127 -7.77 -15.87 -7.20
CA GLU A 127 -8.72 -15.02 -7.89
C GLU A 127 -8.27 -13.57 -7.86
N TYR A 128 -8.86 -12.76 -8.72
CA TYR A 128 -8.61 -11.33 -8.80
C TYR A 128 -9.74 -10.56 -8.14
N ILE A 129 -9.36 -9.55 -7.36
CA ILE A 129 -10.29 -8.60 -6.75
C ILE A 129 -9.76 -7.18 -6.98
N ASP A 130 -10.67 -6.21 -7.04
CA ASP A 130 -10.29 -4.82 -7.29
C ASP A 130 -10.23 -4.03 -5.97
N ARG A 131 -9.11 -3.34 -5.71
CA ARG A 131 -8.86 -2.59 -4.49
C ARG A 131 -8.05 -1.31 -4.73
N GLU A 132 -8.38 -0.27 -3.97
CA GLU A 132 -7.63 0.98 -3.89
C GLU A 132 -6.51 0.91 -2.84
N VAL A 133 -6.81 0.31 -1.69
CA VAL A 133 -5.85 0.05 -0.62
C VAL A 133 -5.92 -1.40 -0.22
N PHE A 134 -4.75 -2.04 -0.09
CA PHE A 134 -4.66 -3.46 0.21
C PHE A 134 -3.37 -3.82 0.96
N LEU A 135 -3.36 -5.01 1.57
CA LEU A 135 -2.14 -5.60 2.10
C LEU A 135 -1.32 -6.22 0.99
N LEU A 136 0.00 -6.01 1.01
CA LEU A 136 0.90 -6.67 0.06
C LEU A 136 0.82 -8.19 0.22
N SER A 137 0.47 -8.85 -0.86
CA SER A 137 0.55 -10.29 -1.01
C SER A 137 2.00 -10.75 -1.06
N ARG A 138 2.21 -12.03 -0.80
CA ARG A 138 3.52 -12.66 -0.98
C ARG A 138 4.06 -12.46 -2.40
N GLY A 139 3.20 -12.50 -3.43
CA GLY A 139 3.61 -12.33 -4.82
C GLY A 139 4.20 -10.94 -5.08
N GLU A 140 3.57 -9.90 -4.57
CA GLU A 140 3.99 -8.51 -4.77
C GLU A 140 5.33 -8.20 -4.11
N VAL A 141 5.60 -8.79 -2.94
CA VAL A 141 6.89 -8.64 -2.24
C VAL A 141 8.06 -9.14 -3.11
N PHE A 142 7.86 -10.11 -3.99
CA PHE A 142 8.91 -10.63 -4.87
C PHE A 142 8.99 -9.95 -6.24
N THR A 143 7.93 -9.24 -6.67
CA THR A 143 7.88 -8.55 -7.97
C THR A 143 8.42 -7.13 -7.89
N VAL A 144 8.32 -6.49 -6.72
CA VAL A 144 8.92 -5.17 -6.48
C VAL A 144 10.45 -5.30 -6.50
N LYS A 145 11.07 -4.74 -7.54
CA LYS A 145 12.53 -4.63 -7.63
C LYS A 145 12.99 -3.54 -6.65
N GLN A 146 13.71 -3.95 -5.60
CA GLN A 146 14.40 -3.02 -4.69
C GLN A 146 15.63 -2.40 -5.36
#